data_AF-J9G1R1-F1
#
_entry.id   AF-J9G1R1-F1
#
_cell.length_a   1.000
_cell.length_b   1.000
_cell.length_c   1.000
_cell.angle_alpha   90.00
_cell.angle_beta   90.00
_cell.angle_gamma   90.00
#
_symmetry.space_group_name_H-M   'P 1'
#
loop_
_entity.id
_entity.type
_entity.pdbx_description
1 polymer ?
#
loop_
_entity_poly.entity_id
_entity_poly.type
_entity_poly.pdbx_seq_one_letter_code
_entity_poly.pdbx_strand_id
1 'polypeptide(L)'
;MECTDDDINVKLLIAYYDNIPLAAMFLVLSAHRATYLYGASSSTYRNLMPTYALQWKAIQIAKENHCLEYDMFGIAPYADSSHPMYGLYKFKHGFGGEIYHQLGCWDYPIEEDKYKYLTACE
;
A
#
# COMPACT_ATOMS: atom_id res chain seq x y z
N MET A 1 -13.98 10.59 -24.29
CA MET A 1 -13.38 11.23 -23.11
C MET A 1 -11.98 10.66 -23.04
N GLU A 2 -11.04 11.32 -23.70
CA GLU A 2 -9.64 10.90 -23.70
C GLU A 2 -9.09 11.16 -22.30
N CYS A 3 -8.71 10.09 -21.61
CA CYS A 3 -7.98 10.18 -20.36
C CYS A 3 -6.56 10.55 -20.75
N THR A 4 -6.23 11.83 -20.70
CA THR A 4 -4.83 12.28 -20.71
C THR A 4 -4.18 11.64 -19.51
N ASP A 5 -3.21 10.76 -19.73
CA ASP A 5 -2.49 10.07 -18.67
C ASP A 5 -1.82 11.13 -17.79
N ASP A 6 -2.37 11.37 -16.60
CA ASP A 6 -1.76 12.31 -15.65
C ASP A 6 -0.39 11.75 -15.25
N ASP A 7 0.64 12.60 -15.27
CA ASP A 7 2.00 12.22 -14.91
C ASP A 7 2.04 11.47 -13.56
N ILE A 8 2.67 10.30 -13.55
CA ILE A 8 2.88 9.52 -12.31
C ILE A 8 3.77 10.34 -11.38
N ASN A 9 3.25 10.67 -10.18
CA ASN A 9 3.98 11.44 -9.19
C ASN A 9 4.34 10.56 -7.98
N VAL A 10 5.63 10.43 -7.70
CA VAL A 10 6.12 9.71 -6.53
C VAL A 10 6.60 10.70 -5.48
N LYS A 11 6.06 10.60 -4.26
CA LYS A 11 6.43 11.46 -3.13
C LYS A 11 7.04 10.63 -2.01
N LEU A 12 8.21 11.05 -1.52
CA LEU A 12 8.77 10.58 -0.26
C LEU A 12 8.23 11.47 0.87
N LEU A 13 7.45 10.87 1.78
CA LEU A 13 6.95 11.53 2.98
C LEU A 13 7.73 11.02 4.18
N ILE A 14 8.19 11.93 5.05
CA ILE A 14 8.94 11.59 6.26
C ILE A 14 8.32 12.30 7.45
N ALA A 15 8.03 11.55 8.52
CA ALA A 15 7.54 12.09 9.79
C ALA A 15 8.73 12.26 10.74
N TYR A 16 8.86 13.48 11.26
CA TYR A 16 9.89 13.87 12.21
C TYR A 16 9.30 14.20 13.57
N TYR A 17 10.07 13.93 14.62
CA TYR A 17 9.86 14.48 15.95
C TYR A 17 11.21 14.98 16.46
N ASP A 18 11.29 16.26 16.86
CA ASP A 18 12.54 16.91 17.27
C ASP A 18 13.71 16.68 16.30
N ASN A 19 13.46 16.84 14.99
CA ASN A 19 14.41 16.59 13.89
C ASN A 19 14.89 15.13 13.73
N ILE A 20 14.33 14.18 14.48
CA ILE A 20 14.61 12.76 14.35
C ILE A 20 13.58 12.12 13.40
N PRO A 21 13.99 11.46 12.30
CA PRO A 21 13.06 10.77 11.42
C PRO A 21 12.52 9.50 12.10
N LEU A 22 11.20 9.41 12.23
CA LEU A 22 10.55 8.29 12.91
C LEU A 22 9.80 7.35 11.96
N ALA A 23 9.33 7.85 10.82
CA ALA A 23 8.74 7.03 9.78
C ALA A 23 8.92 7.68 8.42
N ALA A 24 8.90 6.87 7.36
CA ALA A 24 8.90 7.33 5.99
C ALA A 24 8.00 6.45 5.12
N MET A 25 7.47 7.01 4.03
CA MET A 25 6.72 6.27 3.02
C MET A 25 6.91 6.83 1.62
N PHE A 26 6.80 5.94 0.62
CA PHE A 26 6.61 6.33 -0.77
C PHE A 26 5.12 6.31 -1.10
N LEU A 27 4.58 7.48 -1.42
CA LEU A 27 3.23 7.69 -1.94
C LEU A 27 3.30 7.84 -3.45
N VAL A 28 2.56 7.00 -4.18
CA VAL A 28 2.45 7.10 -5.64
C VAL A 28 1.08 7.68 -5.97
N LEU A 29 1.04 8.71 -6.80
CA LEU A 29 -0.18 9.26 -7.39
C LEU A 29 -0.20 8.89 -8.87
N SER A 30 -1.26 8.26 -9.33
CA SER A 30 -1.43 7.85 -10.71
C SER A 30 -2.91 7.89 -11.07
N ALA A 31 -3.26 8.64 -12.12
CA ALA A 31 -4.64 8.89 -12.51
C ALA A 31 -5.52 9.26 -11.29
N HIS A 32 -6.55 8.48 -11.00
CA HIS A 32 -7.49 8.74 -9.89
C HIS A 32 -7.16 8.01 -8.59
N ARG A 33 -5.96 7.43 -8.45
CA ARG A 33 -5.57 6.62 -7.28
C ARG A 33 -4.27 7.10 -6.65
N ALA A 34 -4.26 7.12 -5.32
CA ALA A 34 -3.07 7.27 -4.51
C ALA A 34 -2.73 5.94 -3.83
N THR A 35 -1.48 5.49 -3.92
CA THR A 35 -1.05 4.18 -3.40
C THR A 35 0.05 4.32 -2.36
N TYR A 36 -0.15 3.71 -1.19
CA TYR A 36 0.89 3.49 -0.18
C TYR A 36 1.77 2.31 -0.59
N LEU A 37 2.84 2.60 -1.36
CA LEU A 37 3.65 1.56 -1.98
C LEU A 37 4.68 0.94 -1.03
N TYR A 38 5.43 1.79 -0.32
CA TYR A 38 6.44 1.37 0.64
C TYR A 38 6.35 2.22 1.90
N GLY A 39 6.66 1.62 3.04
CA GLY A 39 6.83 2.36 4.28
C GLY A 39 7.79 1.69 5.24
N ALA A 40 8.41 2.52 6.08
CA ALA A 40 9.31 2.11 7.13
C ALA A 40 9.08 2.98 8.37
N SER A 41 9.35 2.43 9.55
CA SER A 41 9.24 3.17 10.80
C SER A 41 10.28 2.69 11.81
N SER A 42 10.79 3.63 12.59
CA SER A 42 11.66 3.37 13.72
C SER A 42 10.93 2.60 14.83
N SER A 43 11.70 1.87 15.65
CA SER A 43 11.21 1.31 16.90
C SER A 43 11.13 2.32 18.04
N THR A 44 11.80 3.46 17.91
CA THR A 44 11.83 4.52 18.92
C THR A 44 10.59 5.43 18.78
N TYR A 45 10.08 5.94 19.90
CA TYR A 45 8.94 6.87 19.94
C TYR A 45 7.66 6.38 19.24
N ARG A 46 7.41 5.06 19.24
CA ARG A 46 6.21 4.48 18.61
C ARG A 46 4.89 5.03 19.18
N ASN A 47 4.88 5.42 20.45
CA ASN A 47 3.71 6.02 21.11
C ASN A 47 3.28 7.36 20.49
N LEU A 48 4.15 8.03 19.73
CA LEU A 48 3.81 9.24 18.97
C LEU A 48 3.07 8.93 17.66
N MET A 49 2.91 7.64 17.31
CA MET A 49 2.16 7.17 16.15
C MET A 49 2.59 7.81 14.81
N PRO A 50 3.91 7.88 14.50
CA PRO A 50 4.41 8.58 13.32
C PRO A 50 3.90 7.99 11.99
N THR A 51 3.64 6.68 11.95
CA THR A 51 3.06 6.00 10.78
C THR A 51 1.62 6.44 10.53
N TYR A 52 0.82 6.65 11.58
CA TYR A 52 -0.55 7.16 11.44
C TYR A 52 -0.55 8.62 10.97
N ALA A 53 0.38 9.44 11.46
CA ALA A 53 0.54 10.81 10.97
C ALA A 53 0.87 10.83 9.46
N LEU A 54 1.75 9.94 8.99
CA LEU A 54 2.04 9.80 7.56
C LEU A 54 0.83 9.37 6.74
N GLN A 55 0.10 8.34 7.18
CA GLN A 55 -1.10 7.87 6.47
C GLN A 55 -2.16 8.97 6.39
N TRP A 56 -2.38 9.71 7.48
CA TRP A 56 -3.30 10.85 7.47
C TRP A 56 -2.89 11.92 6.46
N LYS A 57 -1.61 12.32 6.47
CA LYS A 57 -1.12 13.31 5.50
C LYS A 57 -1.20 12.80 4.06
N ALA A 58 -0.93 11.51 3.82
CA ALA A 58 -1.05 10.89 2.51
C ALA A 58 -2.50 10.91 1.99
N ILE A 59 -3.48 10.62 2.85
CA ILE A 59 -4.92 10.72 2.51
C ILE A 59 -5.30 12.17 2.16
N GLN A 60 -4.79 13.16 2.90
CA GLN A 60 -5.00 14.56 2.58
C GLN A 60 -4.41 14.92 1.21
N ILE A 61 -3.18 14.49 0.92
CA ILE A 61 -2.53 14.70 -0.38
C ILE A 61 -3.33 14.03 -1.50
N ALA A 62 -3.81 12.81 -1.30
CA ALA A 62 -4.65 12.11 -2.28
C ALA A 62 -5.90 12.93 -2.63
N LYS A 63 -6.59 13.46 -1.61
CA LYS A 63 -7.76 14.32 -1.79
C LYS A 63 -7.43 15.64 -2.49
N GLU A 64 -6.31 16.28 -2.14
CA GLU A 64 -5.81 17.51 -2.79
C GLU A 64 -5.47 17.28 -4.27
N ASN A 65 -5.08 16.05 -4.65
CA ASN A 65 -4.78 15.66 -6.04
C ASN A 65 -5.98 15.00 -6.74
N HIS A 66 -7.20 15.20 -6.22
CA HIS A 66 -8.44 14.68 -6.81
C HIS A 66 -8.49 13.16 -6.99
N CYS A 67 -7.69 12.40 -6.23
CA CYS A 67 -7.81 10.95 -6.22
C CYS A 67 -9.16 10.54 -5.61
N LEU A 68 -9.80 9.56 -6.24
CA LEU A 68 -11.04 8.94 -5.78
C LEU A 68 -10.77 7.78 -4.82
N GLU A 69 -9.57 7.23 -4.89
CA GLU A 69 -9.17 6.03 -4.15
C GLU A 69 -7.82 6.22 -3.45
N TYR A 70 -7.73 5.69 -2.23
CA TYR A 70 -6.48 5.55 -1.49
C TYR A 70 -6.21 4.07 -1.22
N ASP A 71 -5.28 3.51 -1.98
CA ASP A 71 -4.92 2.09 -1.94
C ASP A 71 -3.81 1.85 -0.91
N MET A 72 -4.18 1.19 0.19
CA MET A 72 -3.24 0.81 1.25
C MET A 72 -2.39 -0.41 0.87
N PHE A 73 -2.56 -0.99 -0.31
CA PHE A 73 -1.89 -2.19 -0.81
C PHE A 73 -2.24 -3.47 -0.02
N GLY A 74 -1.49 -4.55 -0.20
CA GLY A 74 -1.83 -5.88 0.32
C GLY A 74 -1.98 -6.01 1.84
N ILE A 75 -2.93 -6.86 2.26
CA ILE A 75 -3.20 -7.30 3.63
C ILE A 75 -3.31 -8.83 3.69
N ALA A 76 -3.39 -9.40 4.89
CA ALA A 76 -3.88 -10.77 5.04
C ALA A 76 -5.31 -10.89 4.47
N PRO A 77 -5.67 -12.01 3.83
CA PRO A 77 -6.96 -12.17 3.16
C PRO A 77 -8.15 -12.16 4.14
N TYR A 78 -7.93 -12.55 5.39
CA TYR A 78 -8.95 -12.61 6.44
C TYR A 78 -8.40 -12.11 7.78
N ALA A 79 -9.30 -11.82 8.72
CA ALA A 79 -8.99 -11.42 10.09
C ALA A 79 -8.47 -12.58 10.97
N ASP A 80 -7.54 -13.37 10.45
CA ASP A 80 -6.93 -14.50 11.16
C ASP A 80 -5.65 -14.06 11.88
N SER A 81 -5.65 -14.18 13.21
CA SER A 81 -4.50 -13.86 14.06
C SER A 81 -3.28 -14.77 13.86
N SER A 82 -3.46 -15.96 13.28
CA SER A 82 -2.36 -16.88 12.98
C SER A 82 -1.58 -16.49 11.71
N HIS A 83 -2.20 -15.68 10.83
CA HIS A 83 -1.61 -15.28 9.58
C HIS A 83 -0.41 -14.33 9.79
N PRO A 84 0.75 -14.55 9.12
CA PRO A 84 1.95 -13.72 9.30
C PRO A 84 1.72 -12.22 9.06
N MET A 85 0.79 -11.88 8.18
CA MET A 85 0.41 -10.49 7.84
C MET A 85 -0.75 -9.92 8.67
N TYR A 86 -1.19 -10.58 9.75
CA TYR A 86 -2.32 -10.10 10.57
C TYR A 86 -2.07 -8.70 11.17
N GLY A 87 -0.82 -8.37 11.51
CA GLY A 87 -0.46 -7.03 11.96
C GLY A 87 -0.75 -5.95 10.91
N LEU A 88 -0.45 -6.23 9.63
CA LEU A 88 -0.75 -5.34 8.51
C LEU A 88 -2.26 -5.23 8.28
N TYR A 89 -3.00 -6.34 8.39
CA TYR A 89 -4.46 -6.33 8.35
C TYR A 89 -5.02 -5.36 9.39
N LYS A 90 -4.66 -5.51 10.67
CA LYS A 90 -5.15 -4.63 11.75
C LYS A 90 -4.80 -3.17 11.52
N PHE A 91 -3.57 -2.88 11.11
CA PHE A 91 -3.11 -1.52 10.86
C PHE A 91 -3.91 -0.86 9.72
N LYS A 92 -3.99 -1.51 8.55
CA LYS A 92 -4.60 -0.94 7.34
C LYS A 92 -6.12 -0.90 7.44
N HIS A 93 -6.75 -1.97 7.93
CA HIS A 93 -8.19 -2.03 8.10
C HIS A 93 -8.70 -1.00 9.14
N GLY A 94 -7.86 -0.64 10.13
CA GLY A 94 -8.20 0.38 11.13
C GLY A 94 -8.44 1.80 10.57
N PHE A 95 -8.09 2.08 9.30
CA PHE A 95 -8.40 3.34 8.64
C PHE A 95 -9.81 3.39 8.01
N GLY A 96 -10.57 2.29 8.09
CA GLY A 96 -11.98 2.25 7.68
C GLY A 96 -12.22 2.03 6.17
N GLY A 97 -11.23 1.54 5.44
CA GLY A 97 -11.39 1.16 4.02
C GLY A 97 -12.01 -0.23 3.83
N GLU A 98 -12.34 -0.55 2.58
CA GLU A 98 -12.88 -1.86 2.18
C GLU A 98 -11.78 -2.82 1.70
N ILE A 99 -12.03 -4.12 1.82
CA ILE A 99 -11.13 -5.17 1.32
C ILE A 99 -11.53 -5.50 -0.12
N TYR A 100 -10.58 -5.33 -1.04
CA TYR A 100 -10.79 -5.66 -2.46
C TYR A 100 -10.01 -6.93 -2.85
N HIS A 101 -10.74 -8.00 -3.19
CA HIS A 101 -10.15 -9.24 -3.69
C HIS A 101 -10.03 -9.18 -5.21
N GLN A 102 -8.80 -9.16 -5.71
CA GLN A 102 -8.52 -9.24 -7.15
C GLN A 102 -8.68 -10.67 -7.66
N LEU A 103 -8.80 -10.83 -8.98
CA LEU A 103 -8.94 -12.14 -9.64
C LEU A 103 -7.67 -13.03 -9.56
N GLY A 104 -6.59 -12.52 -8.97
CA GLY A 104 -5.33 -13.25 -8.83
C GLY A 104 -4.50 -13.26 -10.12
N CYS A 105 -3.58 -14.21 -10.20
CA CYS A 105 -2.70 -14.40 -11.35
C CYS A 105 -3.37 -15.32 -12.38
N TRP A 106 -3.25 -14.98 -13.66
CA TRP A 106 -3.81 -15.73 -14.78
C TRP A 106 -2.69 -16.05 -15.75
N ASP A 107 -2.42 -17.33 -15.93
CA ASP A 107 -1.32 -17.80 -16.77
C ASP A 107 -1.85 -18.42 -18.06
N TYR A 108 -1.27 -18.02 -19.20
CA TYR A 108 -1.47 -18.65 -20.50
C TYR A 108 -0.17 -19.30 -20.95
N PRO A 109 0.02 -20.61 -20.73
CA PRO A 109 1.27 -21.29 -21.05
C PRO A 109 1.49 -21.37 -22.56
N ILE A 110 2.62 -20.81 -23.02
CA ILE A 110 3.05 -20.94 -24.42
C ILE A 110 3.80 -22.27 -24.64
N GLU A 111 4.64 -22.65 -23.66
CA GLU A 111 5.36 -23.93 -23.64
C GLU A 111 4.99 -24.71 -22.36
N GLU A 112 4.05 -25.63 -22.50
CA GLU A 112 3.45 -26.40 -21.39
C GLU A 112 4.49 -27.07 -20.47
N ASP A 113 5.51 -27.71 -21.04
CA ASP A 113 6.50 -28.46 -20.27
C ASP A 113 7.40 -27.55 -19.41
N LYS A 114 7.82 -26.41 -19.96
CA LYS A 114 8.61 -25.42 -19.21
C LYS A 114 7.77 -24.73 -18.15
N TYR A 115 6.52 -24.41 -18.49
CA TYR A 115 5.58 -23.83 -17.56
C TYR A 115 5.42 -24.74 -16.35
N LYS A 116 5.07 -26.02 -16.54
CA LYS A 116 4.93 -27.01 -15.46
C LYS A 116 6.18 -27.16 -14.59
N TYR A 117 7.38 -26.99 -15.16
CA TYR A 117 8.64 -27.06 -14.40
C TYR A 117 8.88 -25.83 -13.52
N LEU A 118 8.39 -24.67 -13.92
CA LEU A 118 8.63 -23.39 -13.25
C LEU A 118 7.46 -22.92 -12.39
N THR A 119 6.25 -23.41 -12.64
CA THR A 119 5.09 -23.09 -11.83
C THR A 119 5.33 -23.59 -10.41
N ALA A 120 5.19 -22.70 -9.43
CA ALA A 120 5.21 -23.10 -8.03
C ALA A 120 4.04 -24.07 -7.79
N CYS A 121 4.34 -25.27 -7.30
CA CYS A 121 3.32 -26.14 -6.76
C CYS A 121 2.98 -25.65 -5.34
N GLU A 122 1.70 -25.40 -5.09
CA GLU A 122 1.20 -25.18 -3.72
C GLU A 122 1.28 -26.43 -2.85
#